data_AF-Q84XY1-F1
#
_entry.id   AF-Q84XY1-F1
#
_cell.length_a   1.000
_cell.length_b   1.000
_cell.length_c   1.000
_cell.angle_alpha   90.00
_cell.angle_beta   90.00
_cell.angle_gamma   90.00
#
_symmetry.space_group_name_H-M   'P 1'
#
loop_
_entity.id
_entity.type
_entity.pdbx_description
1 polymer ?
#
loop_
_entity_poly.entity_id
_entity_poly.type
_entity_poly.pdbx_seq_one_letter_code
_entity_poly.pdbx_strand_id
1 'polypeptide(L)' 'RRNGLMEKARQLSILCESSVALLIVSSTGKLYNSSS' A
#
# COMPACT_ATOMS: atom_id res chain seq x y z
N ARG A 1 -5.99 4.45 9.39
CA ARG A 1 -4.55 4.08 9.27
C ARG A 1 -4.22 3.40 7.93
N ARG A 2 -4.89 2.31 7.55
CA ARG A 2 -4.67 1.59 6.26
C ARG A 2 -4.76 2.49 5.02
N ASN A 3 -5.81 3.30 4.89
CA ASN A 3 -5.96 4.20 3.74
C ASN A 3 -4.82 5.23 3.66
N GLY A 4 -4.33 5.72 4.80
CA GLY A 4 -3.17 6.62 4.82
C GLY A 4 -1.86 5.93 4.41
N LEU A 5 -1.70 4.64 4.69
CA LEU A 5 -0.54 3.85 4.22
C LEU A 5 -0.60 3.64 2.70
N MET A 6 -1.78 3.32 2.17
CA MET A 6 -2.02 3.17 0.73
C MET A 6 -1.73 4.47 -0.02
N GLU A 7 -2.20 5.60 0.51
CA GLU A 7 -1.97 6.92 -0.08
C GLU A 7 -0.50 7.31 -0.05
N LYS A 8 0.23 7.00 1.03
CA LYS A 8 1.68 7.23 1.10
C LYS A 8 2.46 6.36 0.12
N ALA A 9 2.10 5.09 -0.03
CA ALA A 9 2.75 4.21 -1.01
C ALA A 9 2.52 4.70 -2.44
N ARG A 10 1.30 5.17 -2.75
CA ARG A 10 1.00 5.83 -4.03
C ARG A 10 1.86 7.08 -4.25
N GLN A 11 1.94 7.96 -3.26
CA GLN A 11 2.78 9.16 -3.33
C GLN A 11 4.26 8.81 -3.53
N LEU A 12 4.76 7.79 -2.83
CA LEU A 12 6.14 7.33 -2.95
C LEU A 12 6.44 6.76 -4.34
N SER A 13 5.52 5.95 -4.89
CA SER A 13 5.65 5.40 -6.24
C SER A 13 5.76 6.50 -7.30
N ILE A 14 4.96 7.57 -7.17
CA ILE A 14 5.00 8.72 -8.07
C ILE A 14 6.30 9.52 -7.91
N LEU A 15 6.70 9.84 -6.67
CA LEU A 15 7.87 10.68 -6.40
C LEU A 15 9.19 10.02 -6.81
N CYS A 16 9.26 8.70 -6.72
CA CYS A 16 10.47 7.93 -7.01
C CYS A 16 10.44 7.21 -8.36
N GLU A 17 9.38 7.39 -9.16
CA GLU A 17 9.16 6.67 -10.43
C GLU A 17 9.37 5.14 -10.28
N SER A 18 8.96 4.59 -9.14
CA SER A 18 9.20 3.19 -8.78
C SER A 18 7.89 2.46 -8.57
N SER A 19 7.84 1.19 -8.97
CA SER A 19 6.73 0.32 -8.60
C SER A 19 6.75 -0.02 -7.12
N VAL A 20 5.58 -0.04 -6.49
CA VAL A 20 5.42 -0.31 -5.05
C VAL A 20 4.23 -1.24 -4.84
N ALA A 21 4.45 -2.32 -4.09
CA ALA A 21 3.41 -3.26 -3.70
C ALA A 21 3.21 -3.27 -2.18
N LEU A 22 1.94 -3.33 -1.75
CA LEU A 22 1.55 -3.46 -0.35
C LEU A 22 0.73 -4.73 -0.15
N LEU A 23 1.11 -5.51 0.87
CA LEU A 23 0.34 -6.65 1.37
C LEU A 23 0.05 -6.44 2.85
N ILE A 24 -1.23 -6.41 3.23
CA ILE A 24 -1.66 -6.21 4.62
C ILE A 24 -2.51 -7.40 5.05
N VAL A 25 -2.09 -8.05 6.14
CA VAL A 25 -2.83 -9.09 6.84
C VAL A 25 -3.39 -8.50 8.12
N SER A 26 -4.72 -8.53 8.31
CA SER A 26 -5.33 -8.13 9.58
C SER A 26 -5.27 -9.27 10.61
N SER A 27 -5.43 -8.93 11.88
CA SER A 27 -5.61 -9.91 12.97
C SER A 27 -6.85 -10.80 12.78
N THR A 28 -7.82 -10.36 11.97
CA THR A 28 -9.01 -11.15 11.59
C THR A 28 -8.80 -12.00 10.33
N GLY A 29 -7.58 -12.07 9.80
CA GLY A 29 -7.24 -12.86 8.62
C GLY A 29 -7.67 -12.24 7.28
N LYS A 30 -8.15 -10.98 7.27
CA LYS A 30 -8.49 -10.28 6.02
C LYS A 30 -7.22 -9.84 5.32
N LEU A 31 -7.16 -10.10 4.02
CA LEU A 31 -6.09 -9.68 3.14
C LEU A 31 -6.50 -8.40 2.39
N TYR A 32 -5.58 -7.44 2.36
CA TYR A 32 -5.69 -6.24 1.52
C TYR A 32 -4.41 -6.10 0.71
N ASN A 33 -4.55 -5.84 -0.58
CA ASN A 33 -3.42 -5.61 -1.47
C ASN A 33 -3.58 -4.30 -2.24
N SER A 34 -2.45 -3.73 -2.67
CA SER A 34 -2.40 -2.71 -3.72
C SER A 34 -1.06 -2.78 -4.45
N SER A 35 -1.06 -2.36 -5.71
CA SER A 35 0.14 -2.26 -6.54
C SER A 35 0.04 -1.03 -7.42
N SER A 36 1.16 -0.31 -7.60
CA SER A 36 1.35 0.71 -8.64
C SER A 36 2.68 0.54 -9.34
#